data_AF-A0A1Z9KGV2-F1
#
_entry.id   AF-A0A1Z9KGV2-F1
#
_cell.length_a   1.000
_cell.length_b   1.000
_cell.length_c   1.000
_cell.angle_alpha   90.00
_cell.angle_beta   90.00
_cell.angle_gamma   90.00
#
_symmetry.space_group_name_H-M   'P 1'
#
loop_
_entity.id
_entity.type
_entity.pdbx_description
1 polymer ?
#
loop_
_entity_poly.entity_id
_entity_poly.type
_entity_poly.pdbx_seq_one_letter_code
_entity_poly.pdbx_strand_id
1 'polypeptide(L)'
;MSGNYVWILAILASVLFGFLLAWAGSDGSMQIYGLPLFSISVVFAFLIQWICFVPSFLFQTEKYFDLTGSLTYVSIIIFALVMSDDLGARKLTIGLFVLLWAFRLGTFLFSRIRSAGEDSRFKVIKTNFFQFLMTWSLQGLWVCVTCGAALAAITSDKQNSLGVFFFVGSAFWLVG
;
A
#
# COMPACT_ATOMS: atom_id res chain seq x y z
N MET A 1 -1.50 -12.35 -31.91
CA MET A 1 -0.84 -11.09 -31.49
C MET A 1 -0.97 -11.02 -29.97
N SER A 2 0.18 -10.99 -29.29
CA SER A 2 0.38 -11.48 -27.92
C SER A 2 -0.40 -10.69 -26.86
N GLY A 3 -1.09 -11.36 -25.93
CA GLY A 3 -1.80 -10.70 -24.81
C GLY A 3 -0.91 -9.86 -23.87
N ASN A 4 0.40 -9.79 -24.13
CA ASN A 4 1.35 -9.02 -23.33
C ASN A 4 1.12 -7.51 -23.41
N TYR A 5 0.57 -6.96 -24.50
CA TYR A 5 0.31 -5.52 -24.59
C TYR A 5 -0.72 -5.08 -23.53
N VAL A 6 -1.73 -5.90 -23.24
CA VAL A 6 -2.75 -5.62 -22.22
C VAL A 6 -2.09 -5.48 -20.84
N TRP A 7 -1.18 -6.41 -20.52
CA TRP A 7 -0.46 -6.40 -19.23
C TRP A 7 0.50 -5.23 -19.11
N ILE A 8 1.23 -4.90 -20.18
CA ILE A 8 2.12 -3.74 -20.22
C ILE A 8 1.32 -2.44 -20.02
N LEU A 9 0.19 -2.29 -20.73
CA LEU A 9 -0.68 -1.12 -20.57
C LEU A 9 -1.23 -1.01 -19.15
N ALA A 10 -1.62 -2.13 -18.54
CA ALA A 10 -2.10 -2.15 -17.15
C ALA A 10 -1.00 -1.79 -16.14
N ILE A 11 0.25 -2.22 -16.36
CA ILE A 11 1.41 -1.80 -15.54
C ILE A 11 1.60 -0.29 -15.66
N LEU A 12 1.69 0.22 -16.89
CA LEU A 12 1.91 1.64 -17.15
C LEU A 12 0.78 2.49 -16.55
N ALA A 13 -0.48 2.06 -16.71
CA ALA A 13 -1.61 2.71 -16.08
C ALA A 13 -1.48 2.70 -14.54
N SER A 14 -1.12 1.56 -13.94
CA SER A 14 -0.98 1.46 -12.49
C SER A 14 0.08 2.42 -11.94
N VAL A 15 1.22 2.51 -12.61
CA VAL A 15 2.31 3.43 -12.25
C VAL A 15 1.90 4.87 -12.48
N LEU A 16 1.22 5.18 -13.59
CA LEU A 16 0.73 6.51 -13.88
C LEU A 16 -0.28 6.98 -12.82
N PHE A 17 -1.24 6.14 -12.45
CA PHE A 17 -2.19 6.46 -11.37
C PHE A 17 -1.49 6.62 -10.03
N GLY A 18 -0.49 5.79 -9.72
CA GLY A 18 0.35 5.94 -8.54
C GLY A 18 1.08 7.29 -8.53
N PHE A 19 1.65 7.69 -9.67
CA PHE A 19 2.29 8.99 -9.83
C PHE A 19 1.32 10.16 -9.67
N LEU A 20 0.13 10.09 -10.29
CA LEU A 20 -0.90 11.13 -10.15
C LEU A 20 -1.38 11.25 -8.69
N LEU A 21 -1.53 10.12 -8.00
CA LEU A 21 -1.87 10.10 -6.58
C LEU A 21 -0.76 10.72 -5.73
N ALA A 22 0.50 10.37 -6.00
CA ALA A 22 1.66 10.95 -5.33
C ALA A 22 1.71 12.47 -5.51
N TRP A 23 1.50 12.95 -6.74
CA TRP A 23 1.45 14.36 -7.05
C TRP A 23 0.31 15.08 -6.32
N ALA A 24 -0.92 14.54 -6.40
CA ALA A 24 -2.09 15.13 -5.74
C ALA A 24 -1.97 15.12 -4.20
N GLY A 25 -1.51 14.01 -3.61
CA GLY A 25 -1.37 13.88 -2.16
C GLY A 25 -0.13 14.58 -1.58
N SER A 26 0.77 15.09 -2.43
CA SER A 26 1.92 15.89 -1.98
C SER A 26 1.53 17.31 -1.58
N ASP A 27 0.36 17.79 -1.97
CA ASP A 27 -0.13 19.10 -1.55
C ASP A 27 -0.36 19.13 -0.03
N GLY A 28 0.31 20.04 0.67
CA GLY A 28 0.28 20.13 2.14
C GLY A 28 1.00 19.01 2.89
N SER A 29 1.80 18.17 2.20
CA SER A 29 2.65 17.17 2.84
C SER A 29 3.93 17.79 3.39
N MET A 30 4.38 17.31 4.56
CA MET A 30 5.71 17.56 5.11
C MET A 30 6.79 17.15 4.11
N GLN A 31 7.92 17.85 4.16
CA GLN A 31 9.04 17.68 3.24
C GLN A 31 10.22 17.02 3.95
N ILE A 32 10.79 15.98 3.35
CA ILE A 32 12.01 15.31 3.81
C ILE A 32 13.06 15.49 2.73
N TYR A 33 14.18 16.14 3.08
CA TYR A 33 15.25 16.47 2.12
C TYR A 33 14.74 17.17 0.84
N GLY A 34 13.68 17.98 0.94
CA GLY A 34 13.06 18.70 -0.18
C GLY A 34 12.09 17.87 -1.02
N LEU A 35 11.74 16.65 -0.61
CA LEU A 35 10.74 15.80 -1.27
C LEU A 35 9.51 15.57 -0.37
N PRO A 36 8.28 15.59 -0.90
CA PRO A 36 7.08 15.37 -0.09
C PRO A 36 7.05 13.95 0.49
N LEU A 37 6.87 13.83 1.81
CA LEU A 37 6.82 12.53 2.49
C LEU A 37 5.71 11.62 1.93
N PHE A 38 4.59 12.19 1.50
CA PHE A 38 3.53 11.45 0.81
C PHE A 38 4.05 10.76 -0.46
N SER A 39 4.74 11.51 -1.34
CA SER A 39 5.32 10.96 -2.57
C SER A 39 6.36 9.88 -2.29
N ILE A 40 7.22 10.11 -1.29
CA ILE A 40 8.23 9.12 -0.89
C ILE A 40 7.54 7.82 -0.43
N SER A 41 6.44 7.93 0.33
CA SER A 41 5.67 6.77 0.81
C SER A 41 5.04 5.99 -0.34
N VAL A 42 4.50 6.67 -1.37
CA VAL A 42 3.97 6.01 -2.57
C VAL A 42 5.08 5.29 -3.33
N VAL A 43 6.22 5.95 -3.57
CA VAL A 43 7.38 5.31 -4.23
C VAL A 43 7.85 4.10 -3.42
N PHE A 44 7.92 4.24 -2.09
CA PHE A 44 8.32 3.15 -1.21
C PHE A 44 7.38 1.93 -1.32
N ALA A 45 6.06 2.16 -1.42
CA ALA A 45 5.10 1.09 -1.64
C ALA A 45 5.38 0.31 -2.95
N PHE A 46 5.57 1.00 -4.07
CA PHE A 46 5.88 0.36 -5.35
C PHE A 46 7.23 -0.36 -5.33
N LEU A 47 8.24 0.20 -4.66
CA LEU A 47 9.55 -0.44 -4.51
C LEU A 47 9.47 -1.76 -3.75
N ILE A 48 8.74 -1.81 -2.63
CA ILE A 48 8.52 -3.08 -1.89
C ILE A 48 7.90 -4.14 -2.80
N GLN A 49 6.90 -3.74 -3.59
CA GLN A 49 6.20 -4.65 -4.50
C GLN A 49 7.10 -5.19 -5.60
N TRP A 50 7.90 -4.34 -6.24
CA TRP A 50 8.81 -4.77 -7.28
C TRP A 50 10.01 -5.55 -6.75
N ILE A 51 10.50 -5.22 -5.55
CA ILE A 51 11.56 -6.00 -4.88
C ILE A 51 11.04 -7.41 -4.55
N CYS A 52 9.83 -7.54 -4.01
CA CYS A 52 9.24 -8.85 -3.69
C CYS A 52 8.78 -9.64 -4.93
N PHE A 53 8.46 -8.96 -6.03
CA PHE A 53 8.19 -9.59 -7.32
C PHE A 53 9.37 -10.42 -7.82
N VAL A 54 10.61 -9.89 -7.74
CA VAL A 54 11.81 -10.57 -8.27
C VAL A 54 11.99 -11.99 -7.72
N PRO A 55 12.10 -12.24 -6.40
CA PRO A 55 12.24 -13.58 -5.87
C PRO A 55 10.96 -14.41 -6.10
N SER A 56 9.77 -13.80 -6.08
CA SER A 56 8.52 -14.51 -6.32
C SER A 56 8.42 -15.06 -7.74
N PHE A 57 8.97 -14.33 -8.72
CA PHE A 57 9.02 -14.76 -10.11
C PHE A 57 10.12 -15.82 -10.32
N LEU A 58 11.30 -15.63 -9.71
CA LEU A 58 12.40 -16.61 -9.80
C LEU A 58 12.01 -17.97 -9.20
N PHE A 59 11.31 -17.97 -8.07
CA PHE A 59 10.86 -19.19 -7.39
C PHE A 59 9.45 -19.64 -7.80
N GLN A 60 8.80 -18.93 -8.74
CA GLN A 60 7.46 -19.25 -9.24
C GLN A 60 6.45 -19.50 -8.11
N THR A 61 6.43 -18.60 -7.12
CA THR A 61 5.61 -18.71 -5.90
C THR A 61 4.78 -17.46 -5.67
N GLU A 62 3.53 -17.66 -5.27
CA GLU A 62 2.54 -16.65 -4.88
C GLU A 62 2.30 -16.64 -3.37
N LYS A 63 2.88 -17.58 -2.62
CA LYS A 63 2.56 -17.80 -1.20
C LYS A 63 2.71 -16.54 -0.34
N TYR A 64 3.58 -15.64 -0.76
CA TYR A 64 3.87 -14.40 -0.05
C TYR A 64 3.16 -13.18 -0.63
N PHE A 65 2.41 -13.31 -1.72
CA PHE A 65 1.78 -12.18 -2.40
C PHE A 65 0.83 -11.40 -1.49
N ASP A 66 -0.10 -12.08 -0.81
CA ASP A 66 -1.04 -11.43 0.12
C ASP A 66 -0.33 -10.88 1.38
N LEU A 67 0.76 -11.54 1.80
CA LEU A 67 1.57 -11.10 2.93
C LEU A 67 2.36 -9.83 2.59
N THR A 68 2.96 -9.75 1.40
CA THR A 68 3.65 -8.55 0.92
C THR A 68 2.70 -7.36 0.89
N GLY A 69 1.47 -7.54 0.39
CA GLY A 69 0.49 -6.45 0.39
C GLY A 69 0.25 -5.87 1.79
N SER A 70 0.04 -6.76 2.77
CA SER A 70 -0.16 -6.37 4.17
C SER A 70 1.09 -5.73 4.80
N LEU A 71 2.27 -6.30 4.54
CA LEU A 71 3.55 -5.72 4.96
C LEU A 71 3.78 -4.34 4.35
N THR A 72 3.35 -4.12 3.11
CA THR A 72 3.49 -2.82 2.45
C THR A 72 2.70 -1.74 3.20
N TYR A 73 1.45 -2.01 3.61
CA TYR A 73 0.70 -1.08 4.47
C TYR A 73 1.44 -0.76 5.76
N VAL A 74 1.93 -1.80 6.44
CA VAL A 74 2.66 -1.65 7.70
C VAL A 74 3.92 -0.80 7.50
N SER A 75 4.72 -1.12 6.49
CA SER A 75 5.97 -0.43 6.18
C SER A 75 5.76 1.05 5.87
N ILE A 76 4.80 1.40 5.00
CA ILE A 76 4.60 2.80 4.63
C ILE A 76 3.98 3.63 5.76
N ILE A 77 3.10 3.04 6.58
CA ILE A 77 2.54 3.73 7.75
C ILE A 77 3.59 3.96 8.82
N ILE A 78 4.38 2.94 9.16
CA ILE A 78 5.48 3.09 10.12
C ILE A 78 6.48 4.11 9.59
N PHE A 79 6.86 4.02 8.32
CA PHE A 79 7.77 4.98 7.70
C PHE A 79 7.24 6.41 7.80
N ALA A 80 5.98 6.65 7.41
CA ALA A 80 5.36 7.98 7.49
C ALA A 80 5.27 8.52 8.92
N LEU A 81 5.02 7.66 9.92
CA LEU A 81 5.01 8.05 11.33
C LEU A 81 6.41 8.38 11.84
N VAL A 82 7.41 7.53 11.58
CA VAL A 82 8.79 7.71 12.05
C VAL A 82 9.43 8.96 11.45
N MET A 83 9.07 9.28 10.20
CA MET A 83 9.56 10.46 9.51
C MET A 83 8.74 11.73 9.77
N SER A 84 7.66 11.64 10.57
CA SER A 84 6.86 12.80 10.94
C SER A 84 7.52 13.53 12.11
N ASP A 85 7.73 14.85 11.97
CA ASP A 85 8.39 15.67 13.00
C ASP A 85 7.61 15.73 14.32
N ASP A 86 6.29 15.61 14.26
CA ASP A 86 5.43 15.51 15.44
C ASP A 86 4.47 14.33 15.33
N LEU A 87 4.32 13.62 16.44
CA LEU A 87 3.46 12.44 16.61
C LEU A 87 2.18 12.80 17.38
N GLY A 88 1.47 13.83 16.92
CA GLY A 88 0.17 14.21 17.47
C GLY A 88 -0.83 13.05 17.51
N ALA A 89 -1.77 13.12 18.46
CA ALA A 89 -2.74 12.06 18.72
C ALA A 89 -3.53 11.60 17.48
N ARG A 90 -3.79 12.51 16.53
CA ARG A 90 -4.45 12.19 15.26
C ARG A 90 -3.63 11.22 14.42
N LYS A 91 -2.34 11.53 14.19
CA LYS A 91 -1.44 10.73 13.35
C LYS A 91 -1.26 9.34 13.95
N LEU A 92 -1.03 9.28 15.26
CA LEU A 92 -0.91 8.01 15.99
C LEU A 92 -2.19 7.17 15.91
N THR A 93 -3.36 7.77 16.11
CA THR A 93 -4.64 7.03 16.07
C THR A 93 -4.92 6.47 14.68
N ILE A 94 -4.76 7.30 13.64
CA ILE A 94 -4.94 6.86 12.24
C ILE A 94 -3.95 5.74 11.90
N GLY A 95 -2.67 5.91 12.28
CA GLY A 95 -1.64 4.91 12.09
C GLY A 95 -1.99 3.59 12.77
N LEU A 96 -2.41 3.63 14.03
CA LEU A 96 -2.84 2.45 14.79
C LEU A 96 -4.02 1.73 14.12
N PHE A 97 -5.02 2.46 13.65
CA PHE A 97 -6.16 1.87 12.94
C PHE A 97 -5.73 1.12 11.68
N VAL A 98 -4.84 1.72 10.88
CA VAL A 98 -4.33 1.06 9.67
C VAL A 98 -3.48 -0.16 10.04
N LEU A 99 -2.62 -0.06 11.05
CA LEU A 99 -1.77 -1.18 11.50
C LEU A 99 -2.59 -2.36 12.03
N LEU A 100 -3.59 -2.09 12.88
CA LEU A 100 -4.49 -3.12 13.41
C LEU A 100 -5.26 -3.81 12.29
N TRP A 101 -5.78 -3.03 11.33
CA TRP A 101 -6.50 -3.58 10.19
C TRP A 101 -5.59 -4.41 9.27
N ALA A 102 -4.40 -3.90 8.94
CA ALA A 102 -3.44 -4.58 8.10
C ALA A 102 -2.98 -5.90 8.73
N PHE A 103 -2.76 -5.92 10.05
CA PHE A 103 -2.42 -7.13 10.79
C PHE A 103 -3.59 -8.14 10.76
N ARG A 104 -4.82 -7.69 11.05
CA ARG A 104 -6.02 -8.56 11.02
C ARG A 104 -6.26 -9.16 9.63
N LEU A 105 -6.24 -8.34 8.58
CA LEU A 105 -6.50 -8.82 7.23
C LEU A 105 -5.34 -9.69 6.72
N GLY A 106 -4.10 -9.28 6.94
CA GLY A 106 -2.92 -10.01 6.49
C GLY A 106 -2.80 -11.40 7.11
N THR A 107 -3.05 -11.52 8.42
CA THR A 107 -3.06 -12.81 9.11
C THR A 107 -4.16 -13.73 8.58
N PHE A 108 -5.36 -13.21 8.32
CA PHE A 108 -6.46 -13.97 7.72
C PHE A 108 -6.12 -14.47 6.31
N LEU A 109 -5.65 -13.59 5.42
CA LEU A 109 -5.33 -13.94 4.03
C LEU A 109 -4.17 -14.95 3.96
N PHE A 110 -3.13 -14.76 4.76
CA PHE A 110 -2.01 -15.69 4.82
C PHE A 110 -2.42 -17.06 5.37
N SER A 111 -3.25 -17.10 6.42
CA SER A 111 -3.80 -18.35 6.96
C SER A 111 -4.63 -19.12 5.92
N ARG A 112 -5.43 -18.40 5.13
CA ARG A 112 -6.22 -18.96 4.03
C ARG A 112 -5.34 -19.60 2.97
N ILE A 113 -4.29 -18.92 2.49
CA ILE A 113 -3.38 -19.47 1.48
C ILE A 113 -2.63 -20.68 2.04
N ARG A 114 -2.17 -20.63 3.29
CA ARG A 114 -1.50 -21.76 3.92
C ARG A 114 -2.39 -23.00 4.01
N SER A 115 -3.70 -22.80 4.22
CA SER A 115 -4.68 -23.88 4.30
C SER A 115 -5.08 -24.43 2.93
N ALA A 116 -5.22 -23.55 1.92
CA ALA A 116 -5.60 -23.93 0.55
C ALA A 116 -4.42 -24.45 -0.29
N GLY A 117 -3.18 -24.15 0.10
CA GLY A 117 -1.94 -24.59 -0.55
C GLY A 117 -1.53 -23.72 -1.74
N GLU A 118 -2.40 -23.59 -2.73
CA GLU A 118 -2.16 -22.81 -3.96
C GLU A 118 -3.47 -22.17 -4.47
N ASP A 119 -3.39 -20.95 -4.99
CA ASP A 119 -4.52 -20.33 -5.68
C ASP A 119 -4.48 -20.68 -7.17
N SER A 120 -5.53 -21.34 -7.66
CA SER A 120 -5.66 -21.76 -9.06
C SER A 120 -5.41 -20.66 -10.09
N ARG A 121 -5.70 -19.40 -9.75
CA ARG A 121 -5.48 -18.25 -10.64
C ARG A 121 -3.99 -17.99 -10.88
N PHE A 122 -3.16 -18.20 -9.85
CA PHE A 122 -1.72 -17.95 -9.92
C PHE A 122 -0.96 -19.00 -10.74
N LYS A 123 -1.55 -20.17 -11.00
CA LYS A 123 -0.97 -21.20 -11.88
C LYS A 123 -0.64 -20.67 -13.27
N VAL A 124 -1.51 -19.82 -13.83
CA VAL A 124 -1.31 -19.20 -15.14
C VAL A 124 -0.51 -17.90 -15.00
N ILE A 125 -0.86 -17.07 -14.01
CA ILE A 125 -0.27 -15.73 -13.84
C ILE A 125 1.25 -15.79 -13.65
N LYS A 126 1.76 -16.70 -12.79
CA LYS A 126 3.20 -16.78 -12.44
C LYS A 126 4.09 -17.10 -13.66
N THR A 127 3.55 -17.80 -14.65
CA THR A 127 4.29 -18.23 -15.86
C THR A 127 4.53 -17.10 -16.86
N ASN A 128 3.74 -16.03 -16.82
CA ASN A 128 3.90 -14.88 -17.71
C ASN A 128 4.48 -13.70 -16.93
N PHE A 129 5.70 -13.30 -17.28
CA PHE A 129 6.42 -12.21 -16.62
C PHE A 129 5.60 -10.92 -16.53
N PHE A 130 4.99 -10.46 -17.63
CA PHE A 130 4.23 -9.20 -17.65
C PHE A 130 2.92 -9.31 -16.90
N GLN A 131 2.22 -10.45 -17.01
CA GLN A 131 0.99 -10.67 -16.26
C GLN A 131 1.27 -10.70 -14.75
N PHE A 132 2.34 -11.36 -14.33
CA PHE A 132 2.71 -11.38 -12.93
C PHE A 132 3.15 -9.99 -12.46
N LEU A 133 4.06 -9.31 -13.15
CA LEU A 133 4.48 -7.95 -12.79
C LEU A 133 3.31 -6.96 -12.71
N MET A 134 2.31 -7.12 -13.57
CA MET A 134 1.06 -6.38 -13.51
C MET A 134 0.34 -6.58 -12.19
N THR A 135 0.19 -7.83 -11.71
CA THR A 135 -0.47 -8.10 -10.41
C THR A 135 0.25 -7.44 -9.23
N TRP A 136 1.58 -7.42 -9.21
CA TRP A 136 2.36 -6.74 -8.17
C TRP A 136 2.26 -5.21 -8.26
N SER A 137 2.28 -4.66 -9.48
CA SER A 137 2.12 -3.22 -9.69
C SER A 137 0.71 -2.73 -9.31
N LEU A 138 -0.31 -3.53 -9.62
CA LEU A 138 -1.69 -3.27 -9.23
C LEU A 138 -1.88 -3.38 -7.71
N GLN A 139 -1.22 -4.34 -7.05
CA GLN A 139 -1.22 -4.44 -5.58
C GLN A 139 -0.58 -3.19 -4.95
N GLY A 140 0.56 -2.71 -5.49
CA GLY A 140 1.18 -1.46 -5.05
C GLY A 140 0.24 -0.25 -5.18
N LEU A 141 -0.41 -0.11 -6.34
CA LEU A 141 -1.41 0.93 -6.54
C LEU A 141 -2.58 0.80 -5.55
N TRP A 142 -3.10 -0.41 -5.36
CA TRP A 142 -4.20 -0.69 -4.45
C TRP A 142 -3.89 -0.23 -3.03
N VAL A 143 -2.70 -0.57 -2.52
CA VAL A 143 -2.21 -0.11 -1.22
C VAL A 143 -2.19 1.41 -1.16
N CYS A 144 -1.64 2.07 -2.17
CA CYS A 144 -1.53 3.53 -2.19
C CYS A 144 -2.90 4.21 -2.22
N VAL A 145 -3.84 3.73 -3.05
CA VAL A 145 -5.18 4.33 -3.19
C VAL A 145 -5.98 4.19 -1.89
N THR A 146 -6.02 3.00 -1.32
CA THR A 146 -6.82 2.73 -0.11
C THR A 146 -6.20 3.32 1.15
N CYS A 147 -4.86 3.38 1.23
CA CYS A 147 -4.14 4.02 2.32
C CYS A 147 -3.98 5.55 2.13
N GLY A 148 -4.32 6.08 0.94
CA GLY A 148 -3.99 7.45 0.55
C GLY A 148 -4.54 8.51 1.50
N ALA A 149 -5.78 8.37 1.96
CA ALA A 149 -6.36 9.30 2.92
C ALA A 149 -5.64 9.26 4.28
N ALA A 150 -5.25 8.06 4.73
CA ALA A 150 -4.49 7.90 5.97
C ALA A 150 -3.08 8.48 5.85
N LEU A 151 -2.39 8.20 4.74
CA LEU A 151 -1.09 8.80 4.43
C LEU A 151 -1.20 10.33 4.39
N ALA A 152 -2.16 10.89 3.67
CA ALA A 152 -2.33 12.34 3.59
C ALA A 152 -2.54 12.98 4.98
N ALA A 153 -3.30 12.33 5.85
CA ALA A 153 -3.52 12.82 7.22
C ALA A 153 -2.26 12.69 8.11
N ILE A 154 -1.48 11.62 7.96
CA ILE A 154 -0.24 11.40 8.72
C ILE A 154 0.88 12.34 8.22
N THR A 155 1.01 12.50 6.91
CA THR A 155 2.08 13.29 6.30
C THR A 155 1.76 14.77 6.23
N SER A 156 0.57 15.21 6.66
CA SER A 156 0.19 16.63 6.63
C SER A 156 1.08 17.47 7.56
N ASP A 157 1.50 18.62 7.04
CA ASP A 157 2.23 19.64 7.79
C ASP A 157 1.30 20.45 8.73
N LYS A 158 0.00 20.49 8.42
CA LYS A 158 -0.99 21.22 9.21
C LYS A 158 -1.66 20.30 10.23
N GLN A 159 -1.37 20.52 11.51
CA GLN A 159 -2.08 19.86 12.60
C GLN A 159 -3.19 20.75 13.16
N ASN A 160 -4.44 20.35 12.91
CA ASN A 160 -5.61 20.94 13.56
C ASN A 160 -5.92 20.19 14.86
N SER A 161 -6.62 20.84 15.78
CA SER A 161 -7.16 20.19 16.98
C SER A 161 -8.06 19.00 16.65
N LEU A 162 -8.25 18.09 17.60
CA LEU A 162 -9.15 16.95 17.44
C LEU A 162 -10.60 17.43 17.40
N GLY A 163 -11.15 17.55 16.19
CA GLY A 163 -12.53 17.98 15.96
C GLY A 163 -13.52 16.81 15.94
N VAL A 164 -14.81 17.13 15.81
CA VAL A 164 -15.92 16.15 15.81
C VAL A 164 -15.72 15.03 14.78
N PHE A 165 -15.26 15.35 13.57
CA PHE A 165 -15.02 14.34 12.52
C PHE A 165 -14.00 13.27 12.91
N PHE A 166 -13.01 13.62 13.73
CA PHE A 166 -12.05 12.64 14.23
C PHE A 166 -12.75 11.60 15.10
N PHE A 167 -13.55 12.03 16.07
CA PHE A 167 -14.26 11.13 16.97
C PHE A 167 -15.32 10.29 16.27
N VAL A 168 -16.07 10.89 15.33
CA VAL A 168 -17.06 10.14 14.53
C VAL A 168 -16.37 9.09 13.65
N GLY A 169 -15.28 9.45 12.98
CA GLY A 169 -14.49 8.50 12.19
C GLY A 169 -13.91 7.37 13.04
N SER A 170 -13.40 7.68 14.22
CA SER A 170 -12.92 6.67 15.18
C SER A 170 -14.03 5.75 15.67
N ALA A 171 -15.23 6.27 15.94
CA ALA A 171 -16.37 5.46 16.33
C ALA A 171 -16.80 4.51 15.21
N PHE A 172 -16.90 4.99 13.97
CA PHE A 172 -17.22 4.13 12.83
C PHE A 172 -16.19 3.02 12.64
N TRP A 173 -14.90 3.34 12.73
CA TRP A 173 -13.85 2.32 12.61
C TRP A 173 -13.94 1.24 13.70
N LEU A 174 -14.28 1.63 14.95
CA LEU A 174 -14.41 0.69 16.06
C LEU A 174 -15.63 -0.24 15.94
N VAL A 175 -16.74 0.26 15.39
CA VAL A 175 -17.96 -0.53 15.19
C VAL A 175 -17.77 -1.56 14.07
N GLY A 176 -17.01 -1.20 13.03
CA GLY A 176 -16.76 -2.04 11.85
C GLY A 176 -17.65 -1.69 10.68
#